data_AF-A0A9E6VQW6-F1
#
_entry.id   AF-A0A9E6VQW6-F1
#
_cell.length_a   1.000
_cell.length_b   1.000
_cell.length_c   1.000
_cell.angle_alpha   90.00
_cell.angle_beta   90.00
_cell.angle_gamma   90.00
#
_symmetry.space_group_name_H-M   'P 1'
#
loop_
_entity.id
_entity.type
_entity.pdbx_description
1 polymer ?
#
loop_
_entity_poly.entity_id
_entity_poly.type
_entity_poly.pdbx_seq_one_letter_code
_entity_poly.pdbx_strand_id
1 'polypeptide(L)'
;MKNFRIVLLLVIFSIAGLGFTEAQGQPPRKGPKKAVAAKRHADKVHARRAIRRTTFVIHRAHKAVKENKVYTGNLARAVAHQRFARRLYMNGKFLRAMHQSRVARRYAILALKANKGEESADLAFDKEDEAIMNDNPVSDQELQAELDKEMPGYSTKDEDFVDKEISDIDIGENE
;
A
#
# COMPACT_ATOMS: atom_id res chain seq x y z
N MET A 1 6.30 66.72 -58.58
CA MET A 1 5.35 66.72 -59.73
C MET A 1 6.07 66.19 -60.97
N LYS A 2 5.42 65.27 -61.70
CA LYS A 2 5.85 64.39 -62.83
C LYS A 2 5.93 62.91 -62.41
N ASN A 3 5.42 61.90 -63.12
CA ASN A 3 4.29 61.69 -64.02
C ASN A 3 4.25 60.17 -64.26
N PHE A 4 3.07 59.53 -64.09
CA PHE A 4 2.54 58.34 -64.78
C PHE A 4 3.48 57.24 -65.33
N ARG A 5 3.18 55.97 -64.99
CA ARG A 5 2.60 54.99 -65.95
C ARG A 5 2.11 53.69 -65.28
N ILE A 6 1.01 53.22 -65.86
CA ILE A 6 0.11 52.12 -65.51
C ILE A 6 0.71 50.78 -65.96
N VAL A 7 0.57 49.72 -65.15
CA VAL A 7 0.29 48.37 -65.67
C VAL A 7 -0.76 47.71 -64.78
N LEU A 8 -1.93 47.55 -65.36
CA LEU A 8 -3.06 46.74 -64.94
C LEU A 8 -2.75 45.27 -65.29
N LEU A 9 -2.91 44.33 -64.36
CA LEU A 9 -3.25 42.96 -64.71
C LEU A 9 -3.99 42.26 -63.56
N LEU A 10 -5.31 42.24 -63.74
CA LEU A 10 -6.25 41.31 -63.11
C LEU A 10 -5.90 39.87 -63.51
N VAL A 11 -5.72 38.99 -62.54
CA VAL A 11 -5.93 37.55 -62.71
C VAL A 11 -6.80 37.04 -61.56
N ILE A 12 -7.70 36.17 -61.99
CA ILE A 12 -8.94 35.73 -61.39
C ILE A 12 -8.73 34.59 -60.38
N PHE A 13 -9.65 34.52 -59.42
CA PHE A 13 -9.93 33.43 -58.48
C PHE A 13 -9.66 32.00 -59.00
N SER A 14 -9.06 31.16 -58.14
CA SER A 14 -9.46 29.76 -58.02
C SER A 14 -9.25 29.26 -56.58
N ILE A 15 -10.39 29.04 -55.95
CA ILE A 15 -10.59 28.25 -54.74
C ILE A 15 -10.38 26.78 -55.11
N ALA A 16 -9.61 26.03 -54.34
CA ALA A 16 -9.97 24.69 -53.85
C ALA A 16 -8.76 23.94 -53.28
N GLY A 17 -8.89 23.55 -52.00
CA GLY A 17 -8.61 22.20 -51.53
C GLY A 17 -7.16 21.69 -51.57
N LEU A 18 -6.53 21.64 -50.40
CA LEU A 18 -6.16 20.39 -49.72
C LEU A 18 -5.25 20.74 -48.54
N GLY A 19 -5.86 21.32 -47.50
CA GLY A 19 -5.29 21.27 -46.17
C GLY A 19 -5.40 19.84 -45.65
N PHE A 20 -4.48 18.97 -46.04
CA PHE A 20 -4.28 17.69 -45.38
C PHE A 20 -3.55 17.98 -44.06
N THR A 21 -4.29 18.48 -43.07
CA THR A 21 -3.84 18.40 -41.69
C THR A 21 -3.87 16.93 -41.31
N GLU A 22 -2.70 16.29 -41.30
CA GLU A 22 -2.51 15.03 -40.59
C GLU A 22 -3.00 15.24 -39.16
N ALA A 23 -4.22 14.77 -38.91
CA ALA A 23 -4.70 14.53 -37.57
C ALA A 23 -3.76 13.46 -36.99
N GLN A 24 -2.71 13.90 -36.32
CA GLN A 24 -1.98 13.09 -35.36
C GLN A 24 -3.03 12.51 -34.42
N GLY A 25 -3.37 11.23 -34.64
CA GLY A 25 -4.29 10.50 -33.81
C GLY A 25 -3.75 10.54 -32.39
N GLN A 26 -4.37 11.36 -31.53
CA GLN A 26 -4.10 11.31 -30.11
C GLN A 26 -4.34 9.86 -29.68
N PRO A 27 -3.38 9.18 -29.03
CA PRO A 27 -3.60 7.84 -28.54
C PRO A 27 -4.84 7.87 -27.64
N PRO A 28 -5.71 6.84 -27.69
CA PRO A 28 -6.96 6.86 -26.97
C PRO A 28 -6.69 7.14 -25.49
N ARG A 29 -7.18 8.28 -25.00
CA ARG A 29 -7.10 8.66 -23.59
C ARG A 29 -7.75 7.54 -22.79
N LYS A 30 -6.94 6.67 -22.18
CA LYS A 30 -7.42 5.58 -21.32
C LYS A 30 -8.32 6.22 -20.26
N GLY A 31 -9.63 6.03 -20.38
CA GLY A 31 -10.59 6.70 -19.51
C GLY A 31 -10.32 6.42 -18.02
N PRO A 32 -10.79 7.31 -17.12
CA PRO A 32 -10.48 7.27 -15.68
C PRO A 32 -10.76 5.92 -15.02
N LYS A 33 -11.73 5.15 -15.52
CA LYS A 33 -12.10 3.83 -14.99
C LYS A 33 -10.98 2.78 -15.10
N LYS A 34 -10.17 2.78 -16.18
CA LYS A 34 -9.08 1.80 -16.35
C LYS A 34 -7.90 2.09 -15.42
N ALA A 35 -7.58 3.37 -15.20
CA ALA A 35 -6.49 3.78 -14.31
C ALA A 35 -6.80 3.47 -12.84
N VAL A 36 -8.04 3.71 -12.40
CA VAL A 36 -8.49 3.39 -11.03
C VAL A 36 -8.45 1.89 -10.75
N ALA A 37 -8.90 1.06 -11.71
CA ALA A 37 -8.84 -0.40 -11.56
C ALA A 37 -7.40 -0.93 -11.48
N ALA A 38 -6.49 -0.41 -12.31
CA ALA A 38 -5.08 -0.78 -12.28
C ALA A 38 -4.41 -0.41 -10.96
N LYS A 39 -4.67 0.81 -10.44
CA LYS A 39 -4.17 1.25 -9.13
C LYS A 39 -4.67 0.34 -8.02
N ARG A 40 -5.98 0.05 -7.98
CA ARG A 40 -6.57 -0.81 -6.95
C ARG A 40 -5.99 -2.24 -6.99
N HIS A 41 -5.67 -2.76 -8.18
CA HIS A 41 -5.00 -4.05 -8.30
C HIS A 41 -3.57 -4.02 -7.75
N ALA A 42 -2.80 -2.97 -8.07
CA ALA A 42 -1.46 -2.77 -7.50
C ALA A 42 -1.53 -2.67 -5.96
N ASP A 43 -2.43 -1.85 -5.43
CA ASP A 43 -2.63 -1.71 -3.98
C ASP A 43 -2.95 -3.07 -3.32
N LYS A 44 -3.77 -3.91 -3.96
CA LYS A 44 -4.05 -5.28 -3.49
C LYS A 44 -2.77 -6.12 -3.41
N VAL A 45 -1.95 -6.11 -4.46
CA VAL A 45 -0.69 -6.88 -4.51
C VAL A 45 0.28 -6.42 -3.44
N HIS A 46 0.45 -5.10 -3.28
CA HIS A 46 1.31 -4.52 -2.25
C HIS A 46 0.80 -4.86 -0.85
N ALA A 47 -0.49 -4.71 -0.58
CA ALA A 47 -1.08 -5.05 0.72
C ALA A 47 -0.89 -6.53 1.07
N ARG A 48 -1.09 -7.43 0.10
CA ARG A 48 -0.86 -8.86 0.30
C ARG A 48 0.60 -9.15 0.66
N ARG A 49 1.55 -8.53 -0.04
CA ARG A 49 2.98 -8.67 0.24
C ARG A 49 3.31 -8.18 1.64
N ALA A 50 2.85 -6.98 2.00
CA ALA A 50 3.10 -6.38 3.31
C ALA A 50 2.57 -7.26 4.45
N ILE A 51 1.35 -7.80 4.32
CA ILE A 51 0.74 -8.70 5.30
C ILE A 51 1.56 -9.98 5.44
N ARG A 52 1.90 -10.67 4.34
CA ARG A 52 2.68 -11.91 4.39
C ARG A 52 4.05 -11.74 5.04
N ARG A 53 4.77 -10.68 4.66
CA ARG A 53 6.05 -10.35 5.27
C ARG A 53 5.90 -10.10 6.77
N THR A 54 4.89 -9.35 7.18
CA THR A 54 4.62 -9.09 8.60
C THR A 54 4.24 -10.36 9.36
N THR A 55 3.46 -11.26 8.76
CA THR A 55 3.12 -12.57 9.34
C THR A 55 4.39 -13.37 9.66
N PHE A 56 5.34 -13.41 8.74
CA PHE A 56 6.64 -14.06 8.98
C PHE A 56 7.39 -13.46 10.18
N VAL A 57 7.43 -12.13 10.29
CA VAL A 57 8.06 -11.44 11.43
C VAL A 57 7.35 -11.76 12.75
N ILE A 58 6.01 -11.80 12.75
CA ILE A 58 5.21 -12.18 13.93
C ILE A 58 5.51 -13.61 14.37
N HIS A 59 5.64 -14.56 13.43
CA HIS A 59 6.00 -15.94 13.79
C HIS A 59 7.38 -16.04 14.42
N ARG A 60 8.36 -15.28 13.92
CA ARG A 60 9.69 -15.22 14.57
C ARG A 60 9.61 -14.61 15.97
N ALA A 61 8.86 -13.52 16.13
CA ALA A 61 8.65 -12.90 17.44
C ALA A 61 7.94 -13.86 18.41
N HIS A 62 6.91 -14.57 17.94
CA HIS A 62 6.17 -15.58 18.71
C HIS A 62 7.08 -16.69 19.20
N LYS A 63 7.93 -17.24 18.32
CA LYS A 63 8.93 -18.24 18.69
C LYS A 63 9.88 -17.71 19.77
N ALA A 64 10.43 -16.52 19.60
CA ALA A 64 11.34 -15.92 20.58
C ALA A 64 10.68 -15.65 21.93
N VAL A 65 9.43 -15.17 21.95
CA VAL A 65 8.62 -14.98 23.16
C VAL A 65 8.32 -16.31 23.85
N LYS A 66 8.03 -17.36 23.08
CA LYS A 66 7.78 -18.69 23.62
C LYS A 66 9.01 -19.30 24.29
N GLU A 67 10.19 -19.09 23.70
CA GLU A 67 11.46 -19.61 24.20
C GLU A 67 11.96 -18.83 25.43
N ASN A 68 11.95 -17.49 25.36
CA ASN A 68 12.58 -16.63 26.38
C ASN A 68 11.60 -16.05 27.41
N LYS A 69 10.29 -16.12 27.13
CA LYS A 69 9.20 -15.75 28.06
C LYS A 69 9.27 -14.32 28.59
N VAL A 70 9.82 -13.39 27.80
CA VAL A 70 9.76 -11.95 28.13
C VAL A 70 8.47 -11.36 27.57
N TYR A 71 7.50 -11.15 28.45
CA TYR A 71 6.18 -10.63 28.12
C TYR A 71 6.14 -9.11 28.23
N THR A 72 5.92 -8.44 27.11
CA THR A 72 5.89 -6.96 27.00
C THR A 72 4.53 -6.44 26.52
N GLY A 73 3.64 -7.34 26.09
CA GLY A 73 2.38 -7.03 25.40
C GLY A 73 2.57 -6.69 23.91
N ASN A 74 3.81 -6.64 23.43
CA ASN A 74 4.10 -6.27 22.05
C ASN A 74 3.72 -7.37 21.06
N LEU A 75 3.85 -8.65 21.42
CA LEU A 75 3.39 -9.73 20.54
C LEU A 75 1.87 -9.68 20.39
N ALA A 76 1.14 -9.52 21.49
CA ALA A 76 -0.31 -9.42 21.49
C ALA A 76 -0.81 -8.26 20.61
N ARG A 77 -0.20 -7.08 20.76
CA ARG A 77 -0.49 -5.91 19.90
C ARG A 77 -0.16 -6.19 18.43
N ALA A 78 0.97 -6.83 18.14
CA ALA A 78 1.33 -7.19 16.78
C ALA A 78 0.26 -8.08 16.13
N VAL A 79 -0.19 -9.11 16.85
CA VAL A 79 -1.25 -10.02 16.39
C VAL A 79 -2.56 -9.27 16.17
N ALA A 80 -2.96 -8.39 17.09
CA ALA A 80 -4.20 -7.62 16.98
C ALA A 80 -4.21 -6.71 15.74
N HIS A 81 -3.15 -5.92 15.54
CA HIS A 81 -3.02 -5.07 14.35
C HIS A 81 -2.99 -5.88 13.05
N GLN A 82 -2.34 -7.05 13.05
CA GLN A 82 -2.26 -7.90 11.86
C GLN A 82 -3.62 -8.54 11.52
N ARG A 83 -4.38 -9.02 12.53
CA ARG A 83 -5.76 -9.49 12.34
C ARG A 83 -6.64 -8.38 11.75
N PHE A 84 -6.47 -7.16 12.23
CA PHE A 84 -7.21 -6.03 11.69
C PHE A 84 -6.80 -5.69 10.26
N ALA A 85 -5.49 -5.72 9.96
CA ALA A 85 -4.96 -5.56 8.60
C ALA A 85 -5.56 -6.59 7.64
N ARG A 86 -5.64 -7.86 8.04
CA ARG A 86 -6.29 -8.93 7.27
C ARG A 86 -7.76 -8.61 7.01
N ARG A 87 -8.52 -8.18 8.04
CA ARG A 87 -9.93 -7.78 7.87
C ARG A 87 -10.08 -6.63 6.87
N LEU A 88 -9.23 -5.61 6.96
CA LEU A 88 -9.23 -4.48 6.03
C LEU A 88 -8.92 -4.91 4.59
N TYR A 89 -7.98 -5.84 4.41
CA TYR A 89 -7.66 -6.42 3.11
C TYR A 89 -8.87 -7.14 2.49
N MET A 90 -9.57 -7.98 3.27
CA MET A 90 -10.78 -8.68 2.80
C MET A 90 -11.89 -7.71 2.40
N ASN A 91 -11.96 -6.56 3.06
CA ASN A 91 -12.91 -5.48 2.76
C ASN A 91 -12.45 -4.57 1.60
N GLY A 92 -11.33 -4.89 0.93
CA GLY A 92 -10.79 -4.10 -0.18
C GLY A 92 -10.14 -2.77 0.24
N LYS A 93 -9.91 -2.55 1.53
CA LYS A 93 -9.27 -1.35 2.10
C LYS A 93 -7.74 -1.53 2.15
N PHE A 94 -7.13 -1.73 0.98
CA PHE A 94 -5.73 -2.18 0.87
C PHE A 94 -4.71 -1.22 1.48
N LEU A 95 -4.84 0.09 1.22
CA LEU A 95 -3.94 1.09 1.80
C LEU A 95 -3.99 1.08 3.33
N ARG A 96 -5.20 1.02 3.91
CA ARG A 96 -5.38 0.96 5.36
C ARG A 96 -4.84 -0.34 5.95
N ALA A 97 -5.00 -1.46 5.24
CA ALA A 97 -4.43 -2.74 5.62
C ALA A 97 -2.89 -2.67 5.72
N MET A 98 -2.22 -1.97 4.80
CA MET A 98 -0.77 -1.75 4.85
C MET A 98 -0.35 -0.93 6.07
N HIS A 99 -1.07 0.14 6.42
CA HIS A 99 -0.77 0.91 7.63
C HIS A 99 -0.89 0.09 8.91
N GLN A 100 -1.94 -0.73 9.03
CA GLN A 100 -2.11 -1.61 10.18
C GLN A 100 -1.02 -2.71 10.23
N SER A 101 -0.68 -3.31 9.09
CA SER A 101 0.41 -4.29 8.98
C SER A 101 1.77 -3.70 9.37
N ARG A 102 2.04 -2.43 9.05
CA ARG A 102 3.25 -1.72 9.50
C ARG A 102 3.34 -1.63 11.02
N VAL A 103 2.26 -1.22 11.67
CA VAL A 103 2.20 -1.13 13.14
C VAL A 103 2.43 -2.50 13.75
N ALA A 104 1.77 -3.53 13.21
CA ALA A 104 1.98 -4.91 13.62
C ALA A 104 3.46 -5.34 13.52
N ARG A 105 4.12 -5.05 12.40
CA ARG A 105 5.54 -5.39 12.19
C ARG A 105 6.44 -4.71 13.21
N ARG A 106 6.23 -3.43 13.52
CA ARG A 106 7.02 -2.72 14.54
C ARG A 106 6.87 -3.35 15.92
N TYR A 107 5.65 -3.67 16.35
CA TYR A 107 5.44 -4.35 17.61
C TYR A 107 6.09 -5.75 17.63
N ALA A 108 6.01 -6.50 16.53
CA ALA A 108 6.67 -7.80 16.41
C ALA A 108 8.20 -7.67 16.53
N ILE A 109 8.81 -6.66 15.90
CA ILE A 109 10.24 -6.37 16.03
C ILE A 109 10.60 -6.01 17.49
N LEU A 110 9.79 -5.20 18.16
CA LEU A 110 10.01 -4.86 19.57
C LEU A 110 9.93 -6.10 20.48
N ALA A 111 8.94 -6.98 20.25
CA ALA A 111 8.83 -8.25 20.97
C ALA A 111 10.04 -9.17 20.73
N LEU A 112 10.50 -9.24 19.47
CA LEU A 112 11.68 -10.01 19.08
C LEU A 112 12.95 -9.49 19.77
N LYS A 113 13.19 -8.17 19.73
CA LYS A 113 14.34 -7.53 20.39
C LYS A 113 14.32 -7.74 21.90
N ALA A 114 13.17 -7.59 22.55
CA ALA A 114 13.02 -7.82 23.99
C ALA A 114 13.34 -9.26 24.40
N ASN A 115 13.10 -10.22 23.50
CA ASN A 115 13.39 -11.63 23.69
C ASN A 115 14.72 -12.08 23.07
N LYS A 116 15.62 -11.14 22.75
CA LYS A 116 16.95 -11.43 22.17
C LYS A 116 16.92 -12.32 20.93
N GLY A 117 15.85 -12.22 20.13
CA GLY A 117 15.75 -12.93 18.87
C GLY A 117 16.72 -12.38 17.82
N GLU A 118 17.10 -13.23 16.86
CA GLU A 118 18.03 -12.84 15.80
C GLU A 118 17.41 -11.79 14.87
N GLU A 119 18.15 -10.69 14.67
CA GLU A 119 17.80 -9.70 13.66
C GLU A 119 18.31 -10.16 12.28
N SER A 120 17.41 -10.33 11.31
CA SER A 120 17.79 -10.56 9.91
C SER A 120 17.37 -9.39 9.03
N ALA A 121 18.00 -9.27 7.86
CA ALA A 121 17.63 -8.26 6.86
C ALA A 121 16.15 -8.37 6.43
N ASP A 122 15.54 -9.55 6.56
CA ASP A 122 14.13 -9.79 6.23
C ASP A 122 13.16 -9.04 7.15
N LEU A 123 13.63 -8.60 8.32
CA LEU A 123 12.87 -7.80 9.28
C LEU A 123 12.73 -6.33 8.85
N ALA A 124 13.60 -5.86 7.95
CA ALA A 124 13.56 -4.49 7.46
C ALA A 124 12.33 -4.25 6.58
N PHE A 125 11.83 -3.00 6.60
CA PHE A 125 10.86 -2.54 5.62
C PHE A 125 11.53 -2.47 4.25
N ASP A 126 10.83 -2.88 3.20
CA ASP A 126 11.32 -2.66 1.84
C ASP A 126 10.98 -1.24 1.37
N LYS A 127 11.63 -0.81 0.28
CA LYS A 127 11.46 0.56 -0.26
C LYS A 127 10.02 0.81 -0.68
N GLU A 128 9.32 -0.22 -1.13
CA GLU A 128 7.92 -0.15 -1.51
C GLU A 128 7.01 0.06 -0.29
N ASP A 129 7.24 -0.68 0.79
CA ASP A 129 6.57 -0.49 2.08
C ASP A 129 6.79 0.96 2.57
N GLU A 130 8.02 1.47 2.51
CA GLU A 130 8.37 2.84 2.92
C GLU A 130 7.73 3.93 2.04
N ALA A 131 7.71 3.75 0.71
CA ALA A 131 7.12 4.71 -0.21
C ALA A 131 5.62 4.92 0.06
N ILE A 132 4.88 3.84 0.30
CA ILE A 132 3.45 3.87 0.61
C ILE A 132 3.19 4.63 1.92
N MET A 133 4.11 4.56 2.89
CA MET A 133 4.01 5.27 4.17
C MET A 133 4.25 6.77 4.04
N ASN A 134 5.12 7.18 3.13
CA ASN A 134 5.46 8.59 2.92
C ASN A 134 4.35 9.33 2.18
N ASP A 135 3.67 8.67 1.24
CA ASP A 135 2.63 9.29 0.42
C ASP A 135 1.32 9.53 1.20
N ASN A 136 1.04 8.73 2.22
CA ASN A 136 -0.17 8.82 3.04
C ASN A 136 0.14 8.55 4.52
N PRO A 137 0.80 9.49 5.23
CA PRO A 137 1.16 9.28 6.62
C PRO A 137 -0.09 9.21 7.50
N VAL A 138 -0.14 8.18 8.34
CA VAL A 138 -1.13 8.03 9.41
C VAL A 138 -0.37 7.80 10.71
N SER A 139 -0.80 8.48 11.77
CA SER A 139 -0.23 8.31 13.10
C SER A 139 -0.56 6.94 13.71
N ASP A 140 0.35 6.44 14.54
CA ASP A 140 0.13 5.15 15.20
C ASP A 140 -0.98 5.22 16.25
N GLN A 141 -1.19 6.40 16.84
CA GLN A 141 -2.28 6.66 17.78
C GLN A 141 -3.65 6.54 17.09
N GLU A 142 -3.79 7.09 15.87
CA GLU A 142 -5.02 6.92 15.09
C GLU A 142 -5.26 5.47 14.70
N LEU A 143 -4.21 4.73 14.32
CA LEU A 143 -4.32 3.31 13.96
C LEU A 143 -4.71 2.46 15.17
N GLN A 144 -4.19 2.79 16.36
CA GLN A 144 -4.56 2.18 17.62
C GLN A 144 -6.01 2.47 18.00
N ALA A 145 -6.44 3.74 17.92
CA ALA A 145 -7.83 4.11 18.21
C ALA A 145 -8.83 3.42 17.27
N GLU A 146 -8.48 3.26 15.99
CA GLU A 146 -9.28 2.50 15.04
C GLU A 146 -9.34 1.02 15.40
N LEU A 147 -8.21 0.41 15.79
CA LEU A 147 -8.18 -0.98 16.26
C LEU A 147 -9.08 -1.18 17.49
N ASP A 148 -8.96 -0.30 18.49
CA ASP A 148 -9.75 -0.37 19.73
C ASP A 148 -11.26 -0.27 19.44
N LYS A 149 -11.63 0.55 18.45
CA LYS A 149 -13.02 0.72 18.00
C LYS A 149 -13.54 -0.50 17.22
N GLU A 150 -12.76 -1.02 16.29
CA GLU A 150 -13.21 -2.04 15.32
C GLU A 150 -13.02 -3.48 15.83
N MET A 151 -12.16 -3.67 16.83
CA MET A 151 -11.87 -4.97 17.43
C MET A 151 -11.91 -4.91 18.96
N PRO A 152 -13.01 -4.46 19.60
CA PRO A 152 -13.05 -4.35 21.05
C PRO A 152 -12.77 -5.69 21.74
N GLY A 153 -11.96 -5.67 22.81
CA GLY A 153 -11.64 -6.87 23.59
C GLY A 153 -10.57 -7.78 22.96
N TYR A 154 -9.77 -7.30 22.00
CA TYR A 154 -8.56 -8.03 21.59
C TYR A 154 -7.63 -8.23 22.79
N SER A 155 -6.89 -9.34 22.81
CA SER A 155 -5.93 -9.59 23.89
C SER A 155 -4.74 -8.64 23.81
N THR A 156 -4.34 -8.09 24.96
CA THR A 156 -3.16 -7.25 25.13
C THR A 156 -2.01 -7.98 25.83
N LYS A 157 -2.17 -9.28 26.12
CA LYS A 157 -1.24 -10.10 26.90
C LYS A 157 -0.54 -11.10 26.00
N ASP A 158 0.79 -11.12 26.03
CA ASP A 158 1.58 -12.01 25.16
C ASP A 158 1.33 -13.48 25.52
N GLU A 159 1.09 -13.74 26.80
CA GLU A 159 0.80 -15.05 27.40
C GLU A 159 -0.38 -15.75 26.73
N ASP A 160 -1.38 -14.98 26.26
CA ASP A 160 -2.56 -15.54 25.60
C ASP A 160 -2.25 -16.19 24.25
N PHE A 161 -1.05 -15.98 23.72
CA PHE A 161 -0.61 -16.45 22.40
C PHE A 161 0.54 -17.46 22.46
N VAL A 162 1.25 -17.60 23.59
CA VAL A 162 2.46 -18.44 23.68
C VAL A 162 2.21 -19.90 23.28
N ASP A 163 1.11 -20.46 23.77
CA ASP A 163 0.76 -21.88 23.54
C ASP A 163 -0.21 -22.07 22.37
N LYS A 164 -0.63 -20.98 21.72
CA LYS A 164 -1.55 -21.02 20.59
C LYS A 164 -0.79 -20.90 19.28
N GLU A 165 -1.27 -21.61 18.27
CA GLU A 165 -0.86 -21.35 16.91
C GLU A 165 -1.53 -20.07 16.41
N ILE A 166 -0.74 -19.16 15.84
CA ILE A 166 -1.20 -17.86 15.32
C ILE A 166 -1.35 -17.98 13.79
N SER A 167 -2.23 -18.85 13.32
CA SER A 167 -2.42 -19.10 11.88
C SER A 167 -3.42 -18.13 11.22
N ASP A 168 -4.25 -17.45 12.02
CA ASP A 168 -5.37 -16.63 11.54
C ASP A 168 -4.95 -15.21 11.07
N ILE A 169 -3.65 -14.92 11.10
CA ILE A 169 -3.06 -13.63 10.70
C ILE A 169 -2.64 -13.57 9.23
N ASP A 170 -2.59 -14.70 8.52
CA ASP A 170 -2.16 -14.74 7.11
C ASP A 170 -3.33 -14.62 6.11
N ILE A 171 -2.98 -14.22 4.89
CA ILE A 171 -3.85 -14.28 3.71
C ILE A 171 -3.40 -15.47 2.87
N GLY A 172 -4.27 -16.48 2.77
CA GLY A 172 -3.98 -17.74 2.07
C GLY A 172 -3.60 -17.54 0.60
N GLU A 173 -3.10 -18.58 -0.06
CA GLU A 173 -2.64 -18.50 -1.46
C GLU A 173 -3.74 -18.18 -2.48
N ASN A 174 -5.01 -18.38 -2.12
CA ASN A 174 -6.15 -18.27 -3.04
C ASN A 174 -7.02 -17.00 -2.86
N GLU A 175 -6.64 -16.06 -2.00
CA GLU A 175 -7.41 -14.81 -1.68
C GLU A 175 -6.76 -13.52 -2.26
#